data_AF-A0A969AVZ9-F1
#
_entry.id   AF-A0A969AVZ9-F1
#
_cell.length_a   1.000
_cell.length_b   1.000
_cell.length_c   1.000
_cell.angle_alpha   90.00
_cell.angle_beta   90.00
_cell.angle_gamma   90.00
#
_symmetry.space_group_name_H-M   'P 1'
#
loop_
_entity.id
_entity.type
_entity.pdbx_description
1 polymer ?
#
loop_
_entity_poly.entity_id
_entity_poly.type
_entity_poly.pdbx_seq_one_letter_code
_entity_poly.pdbx_strand_id
1 'polypeptide(L)'
;MKNLHLFFYLLIPILLHFQCSTPDKPYILISEDAGFLEQMAAREIRRYIYLRSGELLTIANKQPTAGPHIVLKTDQHLPAKPFPSKLMTKCN
;
A
#
# COMPACT_ATOMS: atom_id res chain seq x y z
N MET A 1 8.95 -34.75 40.56
CA MET A 1 9.15 -34.40 39.13
C MET A 1 7.86 -34.31 38.30
N LYS A 2 6.66 -34.13 38.89
CA LYS A 2 5.38 -34.03 38.14
C LYS A 2 4.97 -32.59 37.79
N ASN A 3 5.50 -31.61 38.51
CA ASN A 3 5.12 -30.20 38.36
C ASN A 3 5.82 -29.49 37.17
N LEU A 4 6.85 -30.11 36.59
CA LEU A 4 7.61 -29.55 35.46
C LEU A 4 6.83 -29.66 34.13
N HIS A 5 6.09 -30.74 33.91
CA HIS A 5 5.25 -30.91 32.72
C HIS A 5 4.03 -29.99 32.70
N LEU A 6 3.49 -29.68 33.89
CA LEU A 6 2.34 -28.80 34.04
C LEU A 6 2.68 -27.35 33.69
N PHE A 7 3.92 -26.94 33.98
CA PHE A 7 4.45 -25.61 33.62
C PHE A 7 4.60 -25.42 32.10
N PHE A 8 5.08 -26.45 31.39
CA PHE A 8 5.18 -26.42 29.92
C PHE A 8 3.80 -26.32 29.25
N TYR A 9 2.80 -27.07 29.73
CA TYR A 9 1.43 -26.99 29.21
C TYR A 9 0.78 -25.61 29.41
N LEU A 10 1.20 -24.85 30.43
CA LEU A 10 0.66 -23.53 30.75
C LEU A 10 1.39 -22.40 29.99
N LEU A 11 2.68 -22.56 29.71
CA LEU A 11 3.50 -21.55 29.00
C LEU A 11 3.38 -21.61 27.46
N ILE A 12 3.18 -22.79 26.88
CA ILE A 12 3.06 -22.98 25.42
C ILE A 12 1.93 -22.14 24.78
N PRO A 13 0.70 -22.08 25.32
CA PRO A 13 -0.33 -21.23 24.73
C PRO A 13 -0.01 -19.74 24.86
N ILE A 14 0.67 -19.30 25.92
CA ILE A 14 1.05 -17.88 26.10
C ILE A 14 2.10 -17.46 25.06
N LEU A 15 3.08 -18.32 24.77
CA LEU A 15 4.09 -18.09 23.73
C LEU A 15 3.50 -18.11 22.30
N LEU A 16 2.44 -18.88 22.05
CA LEU A 16 1.78 -18.98 20.74
C LEU A 16 0.94 -17.74 20.35
N HIS A 17 0.56 -16.88 21.30
CA HIS A 17 -0.24 -15.69 21.01
C HIS A 17 0.61 -14.49 20.52
N PHE A 18 1.94 -14.54 20.60
CA PHE A 18 2.81 -13.39 20.32
C PHE A 18 3.26 -13.23 18.86
N GLN A 19 2.84 -14.11 17.93
CA GLN A 19 3.28 -14.04 16.53
C GLN A 19 2.21 -13.60 15.53
N CYS A 20 1.20 -12.85 15.97
CA CYS A 20 0.33 -12.12 15.04
C CYS A 20 1.01 -10.81 14.64
N SER A 21 2.00 -10.90 13.73
CA SER A 21 2.61 -9.71 13.12
C SER A 21 1.65 -9.20 12.04
N THR A 22 0.96 -8.09 12.30
CA THR A 22 0.13 -7.44 11.29
C THR A 22 1.05 -6.86 10.21
N PRO A 23 0.86 -7.20 8.93
CA PRO A 23 1.67 -6.64 7.86
C PRO A 23 1.51 -5.11 7.82
N ASP A 24 2.62 -4.41 7.59
CA ASP A 24 2.62 -2.95 7.47
C ASP A 24 1.69 -2.51 6.33
N LYS A 25 0.85 -1.51 6.62
CA LYS A 25 -0.10 -0.99 5.64
C LYS A 25 0.64 -0.25 4.52
N PRO A 26 0.31 -0.52 3.25
CA PRO A 26 0.93 0.18 2.14
C PRO A 26 0.55 1.66 2.13
N TYR A 27 1.44 2.49 1.58
CA TYR A 27 1.18 3.91 1.35
C TYR A 27 1.57 4.33 -0.08
N ILE A 28 1.04 5.47 -0.50
CA ILE A 28 1.34 6.09 -1.78
C ILE A 28 2.33 7.22 -1.51
N LEU A 29 3.48 7.19 -2.16
CA LEU A 29 4.53 8.20 -2.03
C LEU A 29 4.53 9.09 -3.28
N ILE A 30 4.34 10.39 -3.07
CA ILE A 30 4.55 11.45 -4.07
C ILE A 30 5.66 12.38 -3.58
N SER A 31 6.32 13.09 -4.49
CA SER A 31 7.32 14.09 -4.11
C SER A 31 6.67 15.31 -3.44
N GLU A 32 7.43 16.09 -2.66
CA GLU A 32 6.94 17.36 -2.10
C GLU A 32 6.65 18.40 -3.18
N ASP A 33 7.39 18.37 -4.29
CA ASP A 33 7.22 19.22 -5.47
C ASP A 33 6.23 18.62 -6.49
N ALA A 34 5.45 17.60 -6.09
CA ALA A 34 4.56 16.90 -7.00
C ALA A 34 3.51 17.84 -7.63
N GLY A 35 3.45 17.80 -8.97
CA GLY A 35 2.53 18.61 -9.76
C GLY A 35 1.08 18.14 -9.64
N PHE A 36 0.15 18.93 -10.21
CA PHE A 36 -1.28 18.63 -10.17
C PHE A 36 -1.63 17.22 -10.68
N LEU A 37 -1.00 16.79 -11.79
CA LEU A 37 -1.27 15.48 -12.39
C LEU A 37 -0.89 14.32 -11.46
N GLU A 38 0.24 14.42 -10.76
CA GLU A 38 0.70 13.40 -9.81
C GLU A 38 -0.22 13.32 -8.59
N GLN A 39 -0.64 14.48 -8.08
CA GLN A 39 -1.60 14.54 -6.97
C GLN A 39 -2.96 13.92 -7.37
N MET A 40 -3.42 14.20 -8.59
CA MET A 40 -4.66 13.63 -9.12
C MET A 40 -4.54 12.11 -9.29
N ALA A 41 -3.45 11.63 -9.90
CA ALA A 41 -3.17 10.21 -10.05
C ALA A 41 -3.11 9.49 -8.69
N ALA A 42 -2.45 10.09 -7.68
CA ALA A 42 -2.38 9.54 -6.33
C ALA A 42 -3.77 9.40 -5.68
N ARG A 43 -4.65 10.38 -5.86
CA ARG A 43 -6.03 10.32 -5.36
C ARG A 43 -6.84 9.23 -6.03
N GLU A 44 -6.67 9.03 -7.34
CA GLU A 44 -7.40 7.97 -8.05
C GLU A 44 -6.87 6.58 -7.73
N ILE A 45 -5.57 6.41 -7.56
CA ILE A 45 -5.00 5.13 -7.08
C ILE A 45 -5.54 4.83 -5.68
N ARG A 46 -5.53 5.81 -4.77
CA ARG A 46 -6.13 5.66 -3.43
C ARG A 46 -7.60 5.26 -3.50
N ARG A 47 -8.37 5.91 -4.36
CA ARG A 47 -9.79 5.61 -4.57
C ARG A 47 -9.97 4.18 -5.08
N TYR A 48 -9.21 3.77 -6.09
CA TYR A 48 -9.29 2.44 -6.66
C TYR A 48 -8.98 1.35 -5.62
N ILE A 49 -7.91 1.54 -4.83
CA ILE A 49 -7.54 0.61 -3.77
C ILE A 49 -8.65 0.53 -2.73
N TYR A 50 -9.17 1.67 -2.26
CA TYR A 50 -10.29 1.71 -1.32
C TYR A 50 -11.52 0.96 -1.85
N LEU A 51 -11.90 1.16 -3.11
CA LEU A 51 -13.04 0.47 -3.71
C LEU A 51 -12.83 -1.05 -3.82
N ARG A 52 -11.59 -1.52 -3.87
CA ARG A 52 -11.25 -2.94 -4.05
C ARG A 52 -10.98 -3.68 -2.74
N SER A 53 -10.32 -3.03 -1.78
CA SER A 53 -9.92 -3.65 -0.50
C SER A 53 -10.73 -3.14 0.70
N GLY A 54 -11.43 -2.01 0.57
CA GLY A 54 -12.03 -1.29 1.70
C GLY A 54 -11.03 -0.46 2.52
N GLU A 55 -9.74 -0.48 2.17
CA GLU A 55 -8.70 0.22 2.91
C GLU A 55 -8.36 1.58 2.29
N LEU A 56 -8.42 2.62 3.12
CA LEU A 56 -8.04 3.97 2.70
C LEU A 56 -6.55 4.20 2.95
N LEU A 57 -5.74 4.09 1.90
CA LEU A 57 -4.29 4.28 2.01
C LEU A 57 -3.91 5.75 2.26
N THR A 58 -2.79 5.95 2.96
CA THR A 58 -2.19 7.27 3.16
C THR A 58 -1.41 7.70 1.92
N ILE A 59 -1.55 8.96 1.53
CA ILE A 59 -0.68 9.61 0.55
C ILE A 59 0.36 10.41 1.36
N ALA A 60 1.63 10.04 1.25
CA ALA A 60 2.74 10.66 1.93
C ALA A 60 3.62 11.43 0.94
N ASN A 61 4.25 12.48 1.42
CA ASN A 61 5.25 13.27 0.70
C ASN A 61 6.69 12.99 1.15
N LYS A 62 6.84 12.18 2.21
CA LYS A 62 8.12 11.70 2.74
C LYS A 62 7.99 10.21 2.97
N GLN A 63 9.10 9.49 2.78
CA GLN A 63 9.15 8.06 3.02
C GLN A 63 9.01 7.78 4.53
N PRO A 64 7.92 7.13 4.98
CA PRO A 64 7.82 6.54 6.31
C PRO A 64 8.92 5.50 6.53
N THR A 65 9.23 5.26 7.80
CA THR A 65 10.36 4.45 8.27
C THR A 65 10.29 2.97 7.86
N ALA A 66 9.09 2.46 7.54
CA ALA A 66 8.87 1.06 7.17
C ALA A 66 7.59 0.90 6.33
N GLY A 67 7.48 -0.25 5.68
CA GLY A 67 6.27 -0.69 4.98
C GLY A 67 6.34 -0.62 3.44
N PRO A 68 5.54 -1.46 2.77
CA PRO A 68 5.43 -1.46 1.32
C PRO A 68 4.87 -0.14 0.80
N HIS A 69 5.25 0.28 -0.41
CA HIS A 69 4.80 1.54 -0.96
C HIS A 69 4.72 1.58 -2.47
N ILE A 70 3.88 2.50 -2.95
CA ILE A 70 3.69 2.80 -4.37
C ILE A 70 4.28 4.19 -4.62
N VAL A 71 5.34 4.27 -5.43
CA VAL A 71 5.95 5.55 -5.83
C VAL A 71 5.26 6.08 -7.07
N LEU A 72 4.82 7.33 -7.02
CA LEU A 72 4.26 8.05 -8.15
C LEU A 72 5.16 9.22 -8.54
N LYS A 73 5.63 9.18 -9.79
CA LYS A 73 6.44 10.21 -10.39
C LYS A 73 6.14 10.32 -11.87
N THR A 74 6.08 11.54 -12.38
CA THR A 74 6.06 11.84 -13.80
C THR A 74 7.49 11.83 -14.31
N ASP A 75 7.75 11.02 -15.31
CA ASP A 75 9.03 11.04 -16.00
C ASP A 75 8.98 12.09 -17.12
N GLN A 76 9.77 13.16 -16.97
CA GLN A 76 9.88 14.24 -17.95
C GLN A 76 10.79 13.88 -19.13
N HIS A 77 11.60 12.84 -19.01
CA HIS A 77 12.53 12.41 -20.05
C HIS A 77 11.89 11.42 -21.02
N LEU A 78 10.69 10.89 -20.69
CA LEU A 78 9.94 10.07 -21.62
C LEU A 78 9.26 10.95 -22.68
N PRO A 79 9.43 10.64 -23.98
CA PRO A 79 8.72 11.36 -25.03
C PRO A 79 7.22 11.16 -24.86
N ALA A 80 6.46 12.25 -24.98
CA ALA A 80 5.01 12.19 -24.98
C ALA A 80 4.54 11.31 -26.13
N LYS A 81 3.98 10.14 -25.81
CA LYS A 81 3.37 9.26 -26.80
C LYS A 81 1.88 9.64 -26.93
N PRO A 82 1.39 10.04 -28.11
CA PRO A 82 -0.03 10.28 -28.30
C PRO A 82 -0.80 8.99 -28.01
N PHE A 83 -1.84 9.10 -27.20
CA PHE A 83 -2.72 7.97 -26.92
C PHE A 83 -3.51 7.65 -28.20
N PRO A 84 -3.48 6.41 -28.72
CA PRO A 84 -4.21 6.08 -29.94
C PRO A 84 -5.72 6.17 -29.68
N SER A 85 -6.37 7.19 -30.25
CA SER A 85 -7.81 7.45 -30.13
C SER A 85 -8.69 6.36 -30.77
N LYS A 86 -8.10 5.44 -31.53
CA LYS A 86 -8.79 4.34 -32.23
C LYS A 86 -9.46 3.31 -31.31
N LEU A 87 -9.22 3.37 -29.99
CA LEU A 87 -9.86 2.49 -28.99
C LEU A 87 -11.15 3.07 -28.39
N MET A 88 -11.53 4.33 -28.71
CA MET A 88 -12.71 5.01 -28.13
C MET A 88 -14.02 4.84 -28.92
N THR A 89 -14.12 3.86 -29.83
CA THR A 89 -15.38 3.57 -30.55
C THR A 89 -15.96 2.22 -30.13
N LYS A 90 -16.50 2.12 -28.91
CA LYS A 90 -17.63 1.23 -28.58
C LYS A 90 -18.09 1.47 -27.14
N CYS A 91 -18.98 2.44 -26.97
CA CYS A 91 -20.02 2.35 -25.95
C CYS A 91 -21.31 2.01 -26.72
N ASN A 92 -21.81 0.79 -26.54
CA ASN A 92 -23.14 0.39 -26.98
C ASN A 92 -24.17 0.81 -25.94
#